data_AF-A0A2N9HKC9-F1
#
_entry.id   AF-A0A2N9HKC9-F1
#
_cell.length_a   1.000
_cell.length_b   1.000
_cell.length_c   1.000
_cell.angle_alpha   90.00
_cell.angle_beta   90.00
_cell.angle_gamma   90.00
#
_symmetry.space_group_name_H-M   'P 1'
#
loop_
_entity.id
_entity.type
_entity.pdbx_description
1 polymer ?
#
loop_
_entity_poly.entity_id
_entity_poly.type
_entity_poly.pdbx_seq_one_letter_code
_entity_poly.pdbx_strand_id
1 'polypeptide(L)'
;MAQIQVQPPASGQNGVVSGAGANQFVTTSLYVGDLDFNVTDSQLYDLFNQVGQVVSVRVCRDLSTRRSLGYGYVNYSNPQDGQYLL
;
A
#
# COMPACT_ATOMS: atom_id res chain seq x y z
N MET A 1 12.27 45.04 -29.02
CA MET A 1 12.28 44.44 -27.67
C MET A 1 10.91 44.62 -27.05
N ALA A 2 9.98 43.72 -27.35
CA ALA A 2 8.65 43.67 -26.78
C ALA A 2 8.46 42.26 -26.24
N GLN A 3 8.39 42.12 -24.91
CA GLN A 3 8.24 40.84 -24.25
C GLN A 3 6.76 40.45 -24.23
N ILE A 4 6.53 39.22 -24.66
CA ILE A 4 5.24 38.56 -24.77
C ILE A 4 4.90 38.04 -23.37
N GLN A 5 3.82 38.54 -22.77
CA GLN A 5 3.37 38.07 -21.46
C GLN A 5 2.40 36.89 -21.65
N VAL A 6 2.88 35.68 -21.38
CA VAL A 6 2.08 34.45 -21.44
C VAL A 6 1.48 34.21 -20.05
N GLN A 7 0.16 34.31 -19.94
CA GLN A 7 -0.60 33.92 -18.75
C GLN A 7 -0.52 32.39 -18.59
N PRO A 8 -0.12 31.83 -17.44
CA PRO A 8 -0.23 30.39 -17.22
C PRO A 8 -1.71 29.98 -17.05
N PRO A 9 -2.11 28.81 -17.60
CA PRO A 9 -3.49 28.33 -17.52
C PRO A 9 -3.86 27.96 -16.08
N ALA A 10 -5.03 28.43 -15.65
CA ALA A 10 -5.68 28.05 -14.42
C ALA A 10 -5.84 26.53 -14.35
N SER A 11 -5.05 25.90 -13.48
CA SER A 11 -5.25 24.50 -13.10
C SER A 11 -6.20 24.51 -11.90
N GLY A 12 -7.45 24.14 -12.15
CA GLY A 12 -8.44 23.87 -11.12
C GLY A 12 -7.90 22.82 -10.15
N GLN A 13 -7.55 23.25 -8.95
CA GLN A 13 -7.29 22.38 -7.81
C GLN A 13 -8.64 21.81 -7.35
N ASN A 14 -8.98 20.63 -7.87
CA ASN A 14 -9.89 19.76 -7.16
C ASN A 14 -9.09 19.15 -5.99
N GLY A 15 -9.41 19.61 -4.79
CA GLY A 15 -8.72 19.25 -3.57
C GLY A 15 -8.97 17.82 -3.10
N VAL A 16 -8.35 17.56 -1.94
CA VAL A 16 -8.29 16.34 -1.10
C VAL A 16 -7.15 15.38 -1.51
N VAL A 17 -6.04 15.23 -0.79
CA VAL A 17 -5.74 15.50 0.63
C VAL A 17 -4.27 15.87 0.83
N SER A 18 -4.06 16.89 1.66
CA SER A 18 -2.77 17.27 2.23
C SER A 18 -2.33 16.26 3.29
N GLY A 19 -1.06 15.84 3.23
CA GLY A 19 -0.36 15.13 4.29
C GLY A 19 1.15 15.40 4.14
N ALA A 20 1.73 16.02 5.17
CA ALA A 20 3.01 16.70 5.19
C ALA A 20 4.24 15.82 4.87
N GLY A 21 5.34 16.48 4.51
CA GLY A 21 6.58 15.84 4.10
C GLY A 21 7.15 14.87 5.13
N ALA A 22 7.52 13.69 4.64
CA ALA A 22 8.56 12.82 5.15
C ALA A 22 9.01 11.99 3.95
N ASN A 23 10.26 11.50 3.98
CA ASN A 23 10.79 10.55 3.00
C ASN A 23 9.67 9.65 2.45
N GLN A 24 9.62 9.55 1.12
CA GLN A 24 8.92 8.47 0.43
C GLN A 24 9.55 7.16 0.91
N PHE A 25 9.21 6.70 2.12
CA PHE A 25 9.41 5.33 2.53
C PHE A 25 8.46 4.58 1.61
N VAL A 26 8.98 4.22 0.43
CA VAL A 26 8.30 3.36 -0.54
C VAL A 26 8.12 2.03 0.18
N THR A 27 7.09 1.98 1.00
CA THR A 27 6.72 0.85 1.81
C THR A 27 5.92 -0.03 0.86
N THR A 28 6.59 -1.06 0.34
CA THR A 28 5.98 -1.98 -0.64
C THR A 28 4.85 -2.71 0.03
N SER A 29 3.64 -2.25 -0.25
CA SER A 29 2.40 -2.83 0.24
C SER A 29 1.86 -3.74 -0.85
N LEU A 30 1.87 -5.05 -0.61
CA LEU A 30 1.27 -6.05 -1.47
C LEU A 30 -0.17 -6.33 -1.02
N TYR A 31 -1.08 -6.36 -1.99
CA TYR A 31 -2.43 -6.88 -1.79
C TYR A 31 -2.40 -8.40 -1.94
N VAL A 32 -3.06 -9.09 -1.01
CA VAL A 32 -3.18 -10.55 -1.02
C VAL A 32 -4.66 -10.89 -0.93
N GLY A 33 -5.21 -11.44 -2.02
CA GLY A 33 -6.59 -11.89 -2.13
C GLY A 33 -6.73 -13.41 -2.05
N ASP A 34 -7.94 -13.92 -2.27
CA ASP A 34 -8.27 -15.35 -2.28
C ASP A 34 -7.82 -16.10 -1.02
N LEU A 35 -7.84 -15.42 0.12
CA LEU A 35 -7.50 -15.99 1.41
C LEU A 35 -8.68 -16.77 1.98
N ASP A 36 -8.41 -17.95 2.55
CA ASP A 36 -9.42 -18.70 3.28
C ASP A 36 -9.88 -17.93 4.54
N PHE A 37 -11.12 -18.17 4.98
CA PHE A 37 -11.68 -17.50 6.15
C PHE A 37 -10.91 -17.80 7.44
N ASN A 38 -10.17 -18.90 7.47
CA ASN A 38 -9.34 -19.30 8.60
C ASN A 38 -7.93 -18.69 8.59
N VAL A 39 -7.55 -17.97 7.52
CA VAL A 39 -6.22 -17.38 7.40
C VAL A 39 -6.03 -16.26 8.44
N THR A 40 -4.93 -16.37 9.18
CA THR A 40 -4.50 -15.33 10.13
C THR A 40 -3.37 -14.48 9.56
N ASP A 41 -3.29 -13.26 10.09
CA ASP A 41 -2.17 -12.33 9.89
C ASP A 41 -0.80 -12.98 10.17
N SER A 42 -0.72 -13.83 11.19
CA SER A 42 0.46 -14.62 11.56
C SER A 42 0.87 -15.62 10.49
N GLN A 43 -0.07 -16.33 9.87
CA GLN A 43 0.22 -17.27 8.79
C GLN A 43 0.74 -16.56 7.54
N LEU A 44 0.10 -15.44 7.17
CA LEU A 44 0.58 -14.60 6.08
C LEU A 44 1.97 -14.05 6.38
N TYR A 45 2.20 -13.57 7.60
CA TYR A 45 3.51 -13.07 8.02
C TYR A 45 4.58 -14.15 7.84
N ASP A 46 4.38 -15.36 8.37
CA ASP A 46 5.35 -16.45 8.25
C ASP A 46 5.65 -16.81 6.79
N LEU A 47 4.61 -16.94 5.96
CA LEU A 47 4.74 -17.27 4.54
C LEU A 47 5.52 -16.21 3.77
N PHE A 48 5.16 -14.94 3.94
CA PHE A 48 5.77 -13.82 3.22
C PHE A 48 7.15 -13.44 3.80
N ASN A 49 7.40 -13.75 5.07
CA ASN A 49 8.70 -13.53 5.70
C ASN A 49 9.80 -14.47 5.15
N GLN A 50 9.41 -15.59 4.50
CA GLN A 50 10.35 -16.44 3.76
C GLN A 50 10.83 -15.80 2.44
N VAL A 51 10.03 -14.90 1.87
CA VAL A 51 10.33 -14.20 0.62
C VAL A 51 11.21 -12.98 0.88
N GLY A 52 10.93 -12.24 1.93
CA GLY A 52 11.67 -11.03 2.29
C GLY A 52 11.21 -10.45 3.62
N GLN A 53 11.86 -9.37 4.06
CA GLN A 53 11.58 -8.81 5.38
C GLN A 53 10.20 -8.11 5.43
N VAL A 54 9.24 -8.74 6.10
CA VAL A 54 7.89 -8.20 6.31
C VAL A 54 7.89 -7.23 7.49
N VAL A 55 7.43 -6.00 7.25
CA VAL A 55 7.24 -4.95 8.26
C VAL A 55 5.92 -5.14 9.00
N SER A 56 4.85 -5.42 8.25
CA SER A 56 3.51 -5.53 8.84
C SER A 56 2.57 -6.33 7.97
N VAL A 57 1.63 -7.02 8.60
CA VAL A 57 0.55 -7.72 7.91
C VAL A 57 -0.78 -7.34 8.53
N ARG A 58 -1.79 -7.15 7.69
CA ARG A 58 -3.15 -6.85 8.11
C ARG A 58 -4.13 -7.65 7.27
N VAL A 59 -4.83 -8.58 7.91
CA VAL A 59 -5.99 -9.25 7.31
C VAL A 59 -7.21 -8.36 7.50
N CYS A 60 -7.95 -8.10 6.43
CA CYS A 60 -9.20 -7.38 6.50
C CYS A 60 -10.31 -8.35 6.93
N ARG A 61 -10.91 -8.05 8.09
CA ARG A 61 -12.01 -8.82 8.67
C ARG A 61 -13.21 -7.91 8.84
N ASP A 62 -14.40 -8.46 8.62
CA ASP A 62 -15.65 -7.78 8.89
C ASP A 62 -15.78 -7.51 10.40
N LEU A 63 -15.99 -6.25 10.81
CA LEU A 63 -16.04 -5.89 12.22
C LEU A 63 -17.30 -6.42 12.93
N SER A 64 -18.38 -6.63 12.18
CA SER A 64 -19.69 -7.03 12.72
C SER A 64 -19.75 -8.53 12.98
N THR A 65 -19.28 -9.33 12.03
CA THR A 65 -19.31 -10.80 12.07
C THR A 65 -17.99 -11.42 12.50
N ARG A 66 -16.92 -10.62 12.62
CA ARG A 66 -15.53 -11.05 12.82
C ARG A 66 -15.02 -12.06 11.80
N ARG A 67 -15.69 -12.22 10.65
CA ARG A 67 -15.23 -13.12 9.59
C ARG A 67 -14.19 -12.44 8.72
N SER A 68 -13.23 -13.22 8.23
CA SER A 68 -12.29 -12.72 7.22
C SER A 68 -13.04 -12.30 5.96
N LEU A 69 -12.60 -11.21 5.32
CA LEU A 69 -13.14 -10.79 4.03
C LEU A 69 -12.43 -11.50 2.86
N GLY A 70 -11.51 -12.42 3.15
CA GLY A 70 -10.76 -13.18 2.15
C GLY A 70 -9.62 -12.39 1.50
N TYR A 71 -9.22 -11.26 2.11
CA TYR A 71 -8.09 -10.46 1.63
C TYR A 71 -7.33 -9.77 2.77
N GLY A 72 -6.10 -9.38 2.48
CA GLY A 72 -5.22 -8.66 3.39
C GLY A 72 -4.14 -7.87 2.66
N TYR A 73 -3.38 -7.13 3.45
CA TYR A 73 -2.25 -6.33 3.01
C TYR A 73 -0.99 -6.76 3.73
N VAL A 74 0.10 -6.89 2.99
CA VAL A 74 1.43 -7.24 3.49
C VAL A 74 2.37 -6.11 3.12
N ASN A 75 3.04 -5.54 4.11
CA ASN A 75 3.97 -4.45 3.94
C ASN A 75 5.39 -4.97 4.12
N TYR A 76 6.24 -4.75 3.13
CA TYR A 76 7.65 -5.11 3.15
C TYR A 76 8.54 -3.91 3.50
N SER A 77 9.68 -4.22 4.12
CA SER A 77 10.66 -3.20 4.52
C SER A 77 11.40 -2.64 3.32
N ASN A 78 11.62 -3.48 2.31
CA ASN A 78 12.37 -3.14 1.12
C ASN A 78 11.50 -3.33 -0.13
N PRO A 79 11.46 -2.33 -1.03
CA PRO A 79 10.69 -2.44 -2.25
C PRO A 79 11.30 -3.39 -3.29
N GLN A 80 12.60 -3.71 -3.18
CA GLN A 80 13.28 -4.65 -4.06
C GLN A 80 12.96 -6.12 -3.75
N ASP A 81 12.68 -6.46 -2.49
CA ASP A 81 12.34 -7.84 -2.10
C ASP A 81 11.00 -8.31 -2.70
N GLY A 82 10.03 -7.41 -2.83
CA GLY A 82 8.74 -7.74 -3.45
C GLY A 82 8.78 -7.90 -4.98
N GLN A 83 9.85 -7.43 -5.64
CA GLN A 83 9.97 -7.45 -7.10
C GLN A 83 10.33 -8.84 -7.67
N TYR A 84 10.88 -9.74 -6.86
CA TYR A 84 11.38 -11.04 -7.33
C TYR A 84 10.30 -12.14 -7.52
N LEU A 85 9.03 -11.85 -7.22
CA LEU A 85 7.91 -12.80 -7.32
C LEU A 85 7.06 -12.67 -8.60
N LEU A 86 7.54 -11.95 -9.62
CA LEU A 86 6.90 -11.89 -10.95
C LEU A 86 7.70 -12.68 -11.99
#